data_AF-A0A933PC48-F1
#
_entry.id   AF-A0A933PC48-F1
#
_cell.length_a   1.000
_cell.length_b   1.000
_cell.length_c   1.000
_cell.angle_alpha   90.00
_cell.angle_beta   90.00
_cell.angle_gamma   90.00
#
_symmetry.space_group_name_H-M   'P 1'
#
loop_
_entity.id
_entity.type
_entity.pdbx_description
1 polymer ?
#
loop_
_entity_poly.entity_id
_entity_poly.type
_entity_poly.pdbx_seq_one_letter_code
_entity_poly.pdbx_strand_id
1 'polypeptide(L)'
;GGAAAAVRLVSCLPAVTGDYGRLGGGTAYSTGRFYGFDDAAHQRPDLRPAGPGRGLVMSRLGRELLTRSDPPVQVLVVWAGNPVVSNPDQRTKRAGLSR
;
A
#
# COMPACT_ATOMS: atom_id res chain seq x y z
N GLY A 1 0.43 -14.42 6.47
CA GLY A 1 -0.54 -15.54 6.57
C GLY A 1 -1.83 -15.14 7.26
N GLY A 2 -1.78 -14.56 8.47
CA GLY A 2 -2.98 -14.37 9.31
C GLY A 2 -3.95 -13.24 8.90
N ALA A 3 -3.45 -12.09 8.41
CA ALA A 3 -4.31 -10.93 8.14
C ALA A 3 -5.43 -11.22 7.11
N ALA A 4 -5.11 -11.91 6.02
CA ALA A 4 -6.11 -12.28 5.02
C ALA A 4 -7.18 -13.26 5.56
N ALA A 5 -6.80 -14.15 6.48
CA ALA A 5 -7.76 -15.06 7.12
C ALA A 5 -8.69 -14.29 8.09
N ALA A 6 -8.14 -13.38 8.89
CA ALA A 6 -8.94 -12.53 9.78
C ALA A 6 -9.93 -11.66 9.00
N VAL A 7 -9.49 -11.01 7.92
CA VAL A 7 -10.37 -10.21 7.05
C VAL A 7 -11.51 -11.07 6.51
N ARG A 8 -11.21 -12.27 5.98
CA ARG A 8 -12.25 -13.19 5.49
C ARG A 8 -13.25 -13.56 6.58
N LEU A 9 -12.78 -13.93 7.76
CA LEU A 9 -13.65 -14.30 8.89
C LEU A 9 -14.59 -13.16 9.26
N VAL A 10 -14.07 -11.94 9.41
CA VAL A 10 -14.88 -10.75 9.72
C VAL A 10 -15.87 -10.45 8.58
N SER A 11 -15.43 -10.53 7.32
CA SER A 11 -16.31 -10.35 6.15
C SER A 11 -17.41 -11.41 6.04
N CYS A 12 -17.21 -12.63 6.55
CA CYS A 12 -18.25 -13.66 6.50
C CYS A 12 -19.32 -13.50 7.59
N LEU A 13 -19.04 -12.76 8.67
CA LEU A 13 -19.96 -12.63 9.80
C LEU A 13 -21.36 -12.12 9.42
N PRO A 14 -21.53 -11.06 8.60
CA PRO A 14 -22.86 -10.59 8.21
C PRO A 14 -23.64 -11.56 7.32
N ALA A 15 -22.97 -12.54 6.68
CA ALA A 15 -23.66 -13.58 5.93
C ALA A 15 -24.31 -14.60 6.87
N VAL A 16 -23.71 -14.85 8.04
CA VAL A 16 -24.26 -15.74 9.06
C VAL A 16 -25.37 -15.06 9.85
N THR A 17 -25.22 -13.77 10.17
CA THR A 17 -26.24 -13.01 10.91
C THR A 17 -27.39 -12.50 10.04
N GLY A 18 -27.25 -12.59 8.70
CA GLY A 18 -28.25 -12.09 7.76
C GLY A 18 -28.27 -10.57 7.61
N ASP A 19 -27.18 -9.88 7.99
CA ASP A 19 -27.12 -8.42 7.97
C ASP A 19 -26.74 -7.84 6.59
N TYR A 20 -26.30 -8.68 5.64
CA TYR A 20 -26.13 -8.23 4.26
C TYR A 20 -27.44 -7.76 3.64
N GLY A 21 -27.42 -6.59 3.01
CA GLY A 21 -28.60 -5.97 2.39
C GLY A 21 -29.43 -5.07 3.32
N ARG A 22 -29.09 -4.98 4.61
CA ARG A 22 -29.72 -4.05 5.55
C ARG A 22 -29.02 -2.69 5.50
N LEU A 23 -29.78 -1.59 5.59
CA LEU A 23 -29.19 -0.26 5.73
C LEU A 23 -28.37 -0.20 7.02
N GLY A 24 -27.07 0.11 6.91
CA GLY A 24 -26.12 0.09 8.02
C GLY A 24 -25.59 -1.31 8.40
N GLY A 25 -26.03 -2.37 7.72
CA GLY A 25 -25.51 -3.74 7.86
C GLY A 25 -24.40 -4.07 6.87
N GLY A 26 -23.83 -5.28 6.98
CA GLY A 26 -22.74 -5.76 6.13
C GLY A 26 -21.35 -5.51 6.71
N THR A 27 -20.32 -5.40 5.84
CA THR A 27 -18.93 -5.10 6.25
C THR A 27 -18.34 -3.98 5.41
N ALA A 28 -17.49 -3.16 6.03
CA ALA A 28 -16.68 -2.15 5.36
C ALA A 28 -15.21 -2.36 5.73
N TYR A 29 -14.35 -2.58 4.73
CA TYR A 29 -12.90 -2.77 4.95
C TYR A 29 -12.17 -1.45 5.23
N SER A 30 -12.66 -0.34 4.66
CA SER A 30 -12.08 0.99 4.81
C SER A 30 -13.16 2.04 4.66
N THR A 31 -13.07 3.11 5.45
CA THR A 31 -13.89 4.32 5.30
C THR A 31 -13.18 5.41 4.50
N GLY A 32 -11.96 5.17 4.02
CA GLY A 32 -11.14 6.20 3.37
C GLY A 32 -11.77 6.80 2.11
N ARG A 33 -12.59 6.02 1.38
CA ARG A 33 -13.31 6.48 0.17
C ARG A 33 -14.59 7.27 0.46
N PHE A 34 -15.01 7.40 1.72
CA PHE A 34 -16.17 8.23 2.04
C PHE A 34 -15.86 9.73 1.91
N TYR A 35 -14.59 10.12 1.98
CA TYR A 35 -14.15 11.45 1.57
C TYR A 35 -14.07 11.50 0.04
N GLY A 36 -14.74 12.48 -0.58
CA GLY A 36 -14.77 12.69 -2.03
C GLY A 36 -13.42 13.20 -2.57
N PHE A 37 -12.42 12.34 -2.57
CA PHE A 37 -11.08 12.65 -3.05
C PHE A 37 -11.01 12.56 -4.57
N ASP A 38 -10.46 13.58 -5.23
CA ASP A 38 -10.21 13.55 -6.66
C ASP A 38 -8.92 12.76 -6.96
N ASP A 39 -9.08 11.44 -7.09
CA ASP A 39 -7.99 10.51 -7.39
C ASP A 39 -7.27 10.89 -8.70
N ALA A 40 -7.99 11.40 -9.70
CA ALA A 40 -7.41 11.74 -11.00
C ALA A 40 -6.53 12.99 -10.89
N ALA A 41 -7.01 14.03 -10.20
CA ALA A 41 -6.23 15.24 -9.95
C ALA A 41 -4.99 14.94 -9.08
N HIS A 42 -5.09 14.02 -8.12
CA HIS A 42 -3.97 13.66 -7.26
C HIS A 42 -2.94 12.76 -7.92
N GLN A 43 -3.37 11.70 -8.61
CA GLN A 43 -2.47 10.69 -9.17
C GLN A 43 -1.92 11.05 -10.55
N ARG A 44 -2.56 12.00 -11.26
CA ARG A 44 -2.17 12.46 -12.61
C ARG A 44 -1.82 11.32 -13.57
N PRO A 45 -2.74 10.36 -13.80
CA PRO A 45 -2.48 9.21 -14.66
C PRO A 45 -2.14 9.62 -16.11
N ASP A 46 -2.56 10.81 -16.53
CA ASP A 46 -2.25 11.43 -17.83
C ASP A 46 -0.75 11.76 -17.99
N LEU A 47 -0.01 11.96 -16.90
CA LEU A 47 1.43 12.21 -16.92
C LEU A 47 2.27 10.93 -16.96
N ARG A 48 1.64 9.75 -16.85
CA ARG A 48 2.37 8.48 -16.76
C ARG A 48 2.95 8.11 -18.13
N PRO A 49 4.28 7.85 -18.24
CA PRO A 49 4.88 7.39 -19.48
C PRO A 49 4.25 6.09 -19.98
N ALA A 50 4.26 5.89 -21.31
CA ALA A 50 3.77 4.66 -21.93
C ALA A 50 4.63 3.45 -21.51
N GLY A 51 3.98 2.33 -21.20
CA GLY A 51 4.62 1.08 -20.80
C GLY A 51 4.51 0.74 -19.30
N PRO A 52 4.95 -0.47 -18.91
CA PRO A 52 4.96 -0.87 -17.51
C PRO A 52 6.09 -0.18 -16.75
N GLY A 53 5.76 0.61 -15.74
CA GLY A 53 6.74 1.07 -14.76
C GLY A 53 7.19 -0.10 -13.87
N ARG A 54 8.40 -0.03 -13.31
CA ARG A 54 8.85 -1.03 -12.33
C ARG A 54 8.16 -0.83 -10.98
N GLY A 55 7.65 -1.90 -10.39
CA GLY A 55 7.12 -1.91 -9.02
C GLY A 55 8.20 -2.34 -8.01
N LEU A 56 8.19 -1.71 -6.84
CA LEU A 56 9.00 -2.12 -5.68
C LEU A 56 8.07 -2.48 -4.52
N VAL A 57 8.39 -3.54 -3.80
CA VAL A 57 7.62 -3.94 -2.61
C VAL A 57 8.00 -3.02 -1.45
N MET A 58 7.09 -2.14 -1.04
CA MET A 58 7.34 -1.13 0.00
C MET A 58 7.84 -1.73 1.32
N SER A 59 7.26 -2.85 1.77
CA SER A 59 7.70 -3.54 2.99
C SER A 59 9.09 -4.15 2.89
N ARG A 60 9.65 -4.24 1.69
CA ARG A 60 11.01 -4.72 1.40
C ARG A 60 11.92 -3.58 0.92
N LEU A 61 11.51 -2.32 1.08
CA LEU A 61 12.21 -1.15 0.53
C LEU A 61 13.72 -1.20 0.77
N GLY A 62 14.17 -1.43 2.01
CA GLY A 62 15.61 -1.48 2.32
C GLY A 62 16.36 -2.53 1.49
N ARG A 63 15.78 -3.73 1.33
CA ARG A 63 16.37 -4.80 0.50
C ARG A 63 16.33 -4.42 -0.98
N GLU A 64 15.21 -3.91 -1.47
CA GLU A 64 15.07 -3.46 -2.86
C GLU A 64 16.10 -2.37 -3.22
N LEU A 65 16.39 -1.46 -2.28
CA LEU A 65 17.41 -0.42 -2.44
C LEU A 65 18.85 -0.97 -2.49
N LEU A 66 19.12 -2.07 -1.79
CA LEU A 66 20.46 -2.66 -1.70
C LEU A 66 20.76 -3.68 -2.79
N THR A 67 19.77 -4.48 -3.20
CA THR A 67 20.01 -5.67 -4.05
C THR A 67 19.60 -5.48 -5.49
N ARG A 68 18.82 -4.44 -5.81
CA ARG A 68 18.31 -4.27 -7.17
C ARG A 68 19.31 -3.54 -8.03
N SER A 69 19.75 -4.19 -9.10
CA SER A 69 20.80 -3.70 -10.01
C SER A 69 20.34 -3.49 -11.45
N ASP A 70 19.08 -3.81 -11.79
CA ASP A 70 18.57 -3.71 -13.16
C ASP A 70 17.18 -3.04 -13.27
N PRO A 71 17.14 -1.71 -13.51
CA PRO A 71 18.18 -0.76 -13.13
C PRO A 71 18.16 -0.51 -11.61
N PRO A 72 19.28 -0.07 -11.02
CA PRO A 72 19.31 0.31 -9.61
C PRO A 72 18.42 1.53 -9.37
N VAL A 73 17.88 1.66 -8.15
CA VAL A 73 17.31 2.94 -7.72
C VAL A 73 18.47 3.92 -7.57
N GLN A 74 18.35 5.13 -8.11
CA GLN A 74 19.37 6.18 -7.98
C GLN A 74 18.85 7.36 -7.16
N VAL A 75 17.57 7.67 -7.30
CA VAL A 75 16.91 8.77 -6.58
C VAL A 75 15.62 8.25 -5.96
N LEU A 76 15.31 8.72 -4.76
CA LEU A 76 14.06 8.50 -4.06
C LEU A 76 13.51 9.84 -3.60
N VAL A 77 12.33 10.21 -4.11
CA VAL A 77 11.58 11.36 -3.62
C VAL A 77 10.62 10.88 -2.54
N VAL A 78 10.72 11.47 -1.35
CA VAL A 78 9.84 11.16 -0.22
C VAL A 78 8.86 12.31 -0.04
N TRP A 79 7.57 11.99 -0.12
CA TRP A 79 6.49 12.96 0.06
C TRP A 79 5.48 12.43 1.08
N ALA A 80 5.06 13.31 1.99
CA ALA A 80 4.02 13.06 3.00
C ALA A 80 4.23 11.77 3.83
N GLY A 81 5.48 11.37 4.07
CA GLY A 81 5.78 10.15 4.81
C GLY A 81 7.23 10.05 5.28
N ASN A 82 7.49 9.06 6.13
CA ASN A 82 8.83 8.72 6.58
C ASN A 82 9.07 7.21 6.42
N PRO A 83 9.83 6.77 5.39
CA PRO A 83 10.03 5.34 5.12
C PRO A 83 10.88 4.65 6.19
N VAL A 84 11.72 5.39 6.94
CA VAL A 84 12.55 4.84 8.02
C VAL A 84 11.69 4.34 9.17
N VAL A 85 10.56 4.99 9.45
CA VAL A 85 9.68 4.61 10.57
C VAL A 85 8.48 3.78 10.10
N SER A 86 7.91 4.10 8.94
CA SER A 86 6.62 3.54 8.49
C SER A 86 6.69 2.14 7.86
N ASN A 87 7.89 1.57 7.72
CA ASN A 87 8.12 0.26 7.12
C ASN A 87 8.78 -0.70 8.13
N PRO A 88 8.72 -2.02 7.96
CA PRO A 88 9.47 -2.95 8.81
C PRO A 88 10.99 -2.88 8.55
N ASP A 89 11.79 -3.50 9.43
CA ASP A 89 13.25 -3.65 9.32
C ASP A 89 14.02 -2.31 9.17
N GLN A 90 14.12 -1.57 10.27
CA GLN A 90 14.80 -0.27 10.28
C GLN A 90 16.29 -0.35 9.91
N ARG A 91 16.98 -1.43 10.31
CA ARG A 91 18.42 -1.59 10.05
C ARG A 91 18.69 -1.66 8.56
N THR A 92 18.00 -2.54 7.84
CA THR A 92 18.21 -2.71 6.39
C THR A 92 17.79 -1.47 5.62
N LYS A 93 16.73 -0.77 6.05
CA LYS A 93 16.32 0.49 5.41
C LYS A 93 17.34 1.61 5.59
N ARG A 94 17.89 1.79 6.78
CA ARG A 94 18.94 2.80 7.01
C ARG A 94 20.15 2.53 6.12
N ALA A 95 20.58 1.27 6.01
CA ALA A 95 21.65 0.89 5.10
C ALA A 95 21.30 1.21 3.64
N GLY A 96 20.11 0.80 3.18
CA GLY A 96 19.67 1.06 1.80
C GLY A 96 19.51 2.54 1.46
N LEU A 97 19.08 3.38 2.40
CA LEU A 97 18.89 4.82 2.21
C LEU A 97 20.19 5.64 2.30
N SER A 98 21.27 5.10 2.87
CA SER A 98 22.54 5.82 3.04
C SER A 98 23.54 5.60 1.90
N ARG A 99 23.10 5.00 0.79
CA ARG A 99 23.94 4.73 -0.39
C ARG A 99 23.98 5.91 -1.34
#